data_AF-A0A8T5FAE4-F1
#
_entry.id   AF-A0A8T5FAE4-F1
#
_cell.length_a   1.000
_cell.length_b   1.000
_cell.length_c   1.000
_cell.angle_alpha   90.00
_cell.angle_beta   90.00
_cell.angle_gamma   90.00
#
_symmetry.space_group_name_H-M   'P 1'
#
loop_
_entity.id
_entity.type
_entity.pdbx_description
1 polymer ?
#
loop_
_entity_poly.entity_id
_entity_poly.type
_entity_poly.pdbx_seq_one_letter_code
_entity_poly.pdbx_strand_id
1 'polypeptide(L)'
;MKPNHTFPNISSSVYQEIKNFIKLKYKIQILTKTSPGLEESFDILFESIKAHYYTKGKLLFQSSPTNKTYVNLISDIDRKFSLNTLDEIEEIPTEIPSDVKYFVGCDESGVGETFGSMFLGCVIIDANDLKNIQKIFDIQNIKILEEYEILEKYDAIKKYCEVFVKKCEASEIDETSKNTLLDRKYKELLGEVISEKEKLCVIIDDYGIQRELKSFVDALRTQGNTVIVVNKADEKYAICQAASVVARKERFEEIRNINKEFNVQDETGNKIYPGTGNASNPQTTQYLEAFMKLYPSKELPTFVRKKWSNVKKLLQKKSNHKISGFFEE
;
A
#
# COMPACT_ATOMS: atom_id res chain seq x y z
N MET A 1 -2.64 1.26 13.75
CA MET A 1 -2.00 -0.05 14.01
C MET A 1 -2.77 -1.15 13.32
N LYS A 2 -2.11 -2.13 12.69
CA LYS A 2 -2.76 -3.28 12.03
C LYS A 2 -3.44 -4.19 13.07
N PRO A 3 -4.49 -4.96 12.73
CA PRO A 3 -5.15 -5.89 13.66
C PRO A 3 -4.25 -7.05 14.12
N ASN A 4 -3.15 -7.26 13.40
CA ASN A 4 -2.12 -8.23 13.69
C ASN A 4 -0.79 -7.49 13.71
N HIS A 5 -0.01 -7.66 14.78
CA HIS A 5 1.34 -7.10 14.92
C HIS A 5 2.31 -8.23 15.22
N THR A 6 3.44 -8.25 14.53
CA THR A 6 4.43 -9.34 14.63
C THR A 6 5.78 -8.78 15.00
N PHE A 7 6.35 -9.33 16.07
CA PHE A 7 7.77 -9.23 16.41
C PHE A 7 8.51 -10.44 15.78
N PRO A 8 9.33 -10.27 14.72
CA PRO A 8 10.19 -11.32 14.21
C PRO A 8 11.45 -11.48 15.08
N ASN A 9 12.16 -12.60 14.90
CA ASN A 9 13.49 -12.86 15.49
C ASN A 9 13.56 -12.77 17.03
N ILE A 10 12.47 -13.06 17.72
CA ILE A 10 12.41 -13.14 19.18
C ILE A 10 12.97 -14.48 19.64
N SER A 11 14.07 -14.48 20.38
CA SER A 11 14.60 -15.70 21.01
C SER A 11 13.70 -16.15 22.15
N SER A 12 13.75 -17.45 22.50
CA SER A 12 12.93 -17.98 23.59
C SER A 12 13.21 -17.32 24.94
N SER A 13 14.44 -16.83 25.19
CA SER A 13 14.76 -16.08 26.41
C SER A 13 14.05 -14.72 26.44
N VAL A 14 14.15 -13.95 25.35
CA VAL A 14 13.49 -12.64 25.21
C VAL A 14 11.97 -12.81 25.27
N TYR A 15 11.42 -13.87 24.66
CA TYR A 15 10.00 -14.19 24.77
C TYR A 15 9.54 -14.37 26.23
N GLN A 16 10.30 -15.10 27.06
CA GLN A 16 9.94 -15.27 28.48
C GLN A 16 9.99 -13.94 29.24
N GLU A 17 10.95 -13.07 28.93
CA GLU A 17 11.02 -11.74 29.53
C GLU A 17 9.81 -10.87 29.14
N ILE A 18 9.42 -10.88 27.86
CA ILE A 18 8.21 -10.19 27.37
C ILE A 18 6.96 -10.73 28.06
N LYS A 19 6.82 -12.06 28.15
CA LYS A 19 5.70 -12.72 28.83
C LYS A 19 5.62 -12.33 30.30
N ASN A 20 6.76 -12.28 31.00
CA ASN A 20 6.83 -11.84 32.39
C ASN A 20 6.46 -10.36 32.53
N PHE A 21 6.94 -9.51 31.62
CA PHE A 21 6.55 -8.10 31.58
C PHE A 21 5.04 -7.91 31.41
N ILE A 22 4.38 -8.69 30.55
CA ILE A 22 2.92 -8.67 30.37
C ILE A 22 2.22 -9.09 31.67
N LYS A 23 2.70 -10.16 32.34
CA LYS A 23 2.12 -10.65 33.60
C LYS A 23 2.19 -9.65 34.75
N LEU A 24 3.12 -8.69 34.72
CA LEU A 24 3.18 -7.62 35.73
C LEU A 24 1.98 -6.68 35.66
N LYS A 25 1.39 -6.52 34.47
CA LYS A 25 0.29 -5.57 34.21
C LYS A 25 -1.06 -6.25 33.94
N TYR A 26 -1.04 -7.48 33.43
CA TYR A 26 -2.23 -8.16 32.94
C TYR A 26 -2.33 -9.61 33.42
N LYS A 27 -3.57 -10.09 33.60
CA LYS A 27 -3.83 -11.51 33.78
C LYS A 27 -3.85 -12.20 32.42
N ILE A 28 -3.12 -13.30 32.28
CA ILE A 28 -3.07 -14.09 31.05
C ILE A 28 -3.64 -15.48 31.25
N GLN A 29 -4.27 -16.04 30.21
CA GLN A 29 -4.74 -17.42 30.16
C GLN A 29 -4.02 -18.15 29.02
N ILE A 30 -3.25 -19.19 29.36
CA ILE A 30 -2.56 -20.03 28.38
C ILE A 30 -3.59 -20.90 27.64
N LEU A 31 -3.43 -21.01 26.32
CA LEU A 31 -4.30 -21.78 25.44
C LEU A 31 -3.64 -23.11 25.06
N THR A 32 -4.41 -24.20 25.02
CA THR A 32 -3.94 -25.57 24.77
C THR A 32 -3.83 -25.94 23.28
N LYS A 33 -3.90 -24.97 22.37
CA LYS A 33 -3.94 -25.25 20.92
C LYS A 33 -2.60 -25.74 20.37
N THR A 34 -2.66 -26.78 19.55
CA THR A 34 -1.54 -27.28 18.75
C THR A 34 -1.75 -26.90 17.28
N SER A 35 -0.91 -25.99 16.78
CA SER A 35 -0.76 -25.74 15.34
C SER A 35 0.71 -25.95 14.98
N PRO A 36 1.04 -26.46 13.78
CA PRO A 36 2.42 -26.73 13.42
C PRO A 36 3.31 -25.49 13.62
N GLY A 37 4.33 -25.61 14.46
CA GLY A 37 5.28 -24.53 14.78
C GLY A 37 4.80 -23.50 15.80
N LEU A 38 3.60 -23.63 16.37
CA LEU A 38 3.16 -22.82 17.52
C LEU A 38 3.75 -23.41 18.80
N GLU A 39 4.54 -22.63 19.52
CA GLU A 39 5.17 -23.04 20.78
C GLU A 39 4.26 -22.71 21.97
N GLU A 40 3.68 -21.50 21.98
CA GLU A 40 2.76 -21.11 23.04
C GLU A 40 1.76 -20.07 22.54
N SER A 41 0.56 -20.06 23.14
CA SER A 41 -0.42 -19.02 22.93
C SER A 41 -1.11 -18.68 24.24
N PHE A 42 -1.45 -17.42 24.41
CA PHE A 42 -2.21 -16.95 25.57
C PHE A 42 -3.13 -15.79 25.21
N ASP A 43 -4.24 -15.70 25.93
CA ASP A 43 -5.12 -14.54 25.92
C ASP A 43 -4.76 -13.60 27.06
N ILE A 44 -4.81 -12.30 26.79
CA ILE A 44 -4.76 -11.26 27.82
C ILE A 44 -6.21 -10.99 28.23
N LEU A 45 -6.56 -11.45 29.43
CA LEU A 45 -7.93 -11.44 29.92
C LEU A 45 -8.46 -10.01 30.03
N PHE A 46 -9.74 -9.83 29.71
CA PHE A 46 -10.47 -8.54 29.73
C PHE A 46 -10.02 -7.50 28.69
N GLU A 47 -8.91 -7.72 28.00
CA GLU A 47 -8.37 -6.75 27.02
C GLU A 47 -8.65 -7.12 25.57
N SER A 48 -9.24 -8.30 25.29
CA SER A 48 -9.48 -8.80 23.92
C SER A 48 -8.20 -8.82 23.05
N ILE A 49 -7.06 -9.18 23.65
CA ILE A 49 -5.76 -9.32 22.97
C ILE A 49 -5.32 -10.77 23.06
N LYS A 50 -4.89 -11.33 21.93
CA LYS A 50 -4.34 -12.68 21.84
C LYS A 50 -2.88 -12.64 21.41
N ALA A 51 -2.05 -13.50 22.00
CA ALA A 51 -0.65 -13.66 21.65
C ALA A 51 -0.32 -15.09 21.19
N HIS A 52 0.58 -15.20 20.23
CA HIS A 52 1.08 -16.46 19.66
C HIS A 52 2.59 -16.39 19.47
N TYR A 53 3.32 -17.28 20.14
CA TYR A 53 4.76 -17.46 19.96
C TYR A 53 5.05 -18.75 19.18
N TYR A 54 5.87 -18.63 18.14
CA TYR A 54 6.20 -19.73 17.23
C TYR A 54 7.67 -20.13 17.35
N THR A 55 7.97 -21.40 17.08
CA THR A 55 9.31 -22.00 17.20
C THR A 55 10.39 -21.34 16.33
N LYS A 56 10.00 -20.56 15.31
CA LYS A 56 10.91 -19.74 14.49
C LYS A 56 11.17 -18.34 15.06
N GLY A 57 10.87 -18.11 16.33
CA GLY A 57 11.06 -16.83 16.99
C GLY A 57 10.10 -15.72 16.53
N LYS A 58 8.91 -16.10 16.08
CA LYS A 58 7.87 -15.12 15.69
C LYS A 58 6.91 -14.95 16.88
N LEU A 59 6.74 -13.72 17.37
CA LEU A 59 5.73 -13.38 18.38
C LEU A 59 4.66 -12.49 17.76
N LEU A 60 3.44 -13.01 17.62
CA LEU A 60 2.30 -12.35 17.00
C LEU A 60 1.28 -11.95 18.06
N PHE A 61 0.81 -10.70 18.01
CA PHE A 61 -0.35 -10.22 18.77
C PHE A 61 -1.50 -9.87 17.84
N GLN A 62 -2.72 -10.20 18.26
CA GLN A 62 -3.95 -9.95 17.52
C GLN A 62 -4.97 -9.21 18.40
N SER A 63 -5.50 -8.10 17.90
CA SER A 63 -6.63 -7.37 18.51
C SER A 63 -7.27 -6.40 17.51
N SER A 64 -8.32 -5.69 17.92
CA SER A 64 -8.89 -4.60 17.12
C SER A 64 -7.88 -3.44 16.96
N PRO A 65 -7.74 -2.84 15.77
CA PRO A 65 -6.95 -1.60 15.56
C PRO A 65 -7.37 -0.42 16.45
N THR A 66 -8.62 -0.41 16.91
CA THR A 66 -9.18 0.63 17.79
C THR A 66 -8.97 0.36 19.27
N ASN A 67 -8.38 -0.78 19.63
CA ASN A 67 -8.10 -1.14 21.01
C ASN A 67 -6.87 -0.37 21.53
N LYS A 68 -7.09 0.60 22.42
CA LYS A 68 -6.01 1.42 22.98
C LYS A 68 -5.04 0.61 23.85
N THR A 69 -5.52 -0.38 24.61
CA THR A 69 -4.65 -1.25 25.41
C THR A 69 -3.70 -2.03 24.52
N TYR A 70 -4.20 -2.55 23.39
CA TYR A 70 -3.39 -3.25 22.42
C TYR A 70 -2.26 -2.38 21.87
N VAL A 71 -2.59 -1.16 21.42
CA VAL A 71 -1.59 -0.22 20.89
C VAL A 71 -0.52 0.11 21.94
N ASN A 72 -0.95 0.44 23.16
CA ASN A 72 -0.04 0.80 24.25
C ASN A 72 0.86 -0.37 24.66
N LEU A 73 0.30 -1.59 24.73
CA LEU A 73 1.06 -2.77 25.12
C LEU A 73 2.19 -3.06 24.14
N ILE A 74 1.91 -3.01 22.83
CA ILE A 74 2.92 -3.28 21.82
C ILE A 74 4.02 -2.22 21.87
N SER A 75 3.64 -0.95 22.04
CA SER A 75 4.61 0.15 22.20
C SER A 75 5.49 -0.02 23.43
N ASP A 76 4.90 -0.43 24.56
CA ASP A 76 5.64 -0.70 25.79
C ASP A 76 6.63 -1.87 25.63
N ILE A 77 6.25 -2.93 24.93
CA ILE A 77 7.12 -4.08 24.64
C ILE A 77 8.28 -3.64 23.75
N ASP A 78 7.98 -2.98 22.63
CA ASP A 78 9.00 -2.58 21.67
C ASP A 78 10.03 -1.63 22.30
N ARG A 79 9.57 -0.63 23.06
CA ARG A 79 10.43 0.31 23.80
C ARG A 79 11.29 -0.40 24.85
N LYS A 80 10.70 -1.30 25.65
CA LYS A 80 11.41 -1.95 26.75
C LYS A 80 12.47 -2.93 26.26
N PHE A 81 12.20 -3.63 25.17
CA PHE A 81 13.05 -4.70 24.66
C PHE A 81 13.87 -4.29 23.44
N SER A 82 13.76 -3.02 23.00
CA SER A 82 14.47 -2.46 21.84
C SER A 82 14.31 -3.31 20.59
N LEU A 83 13.08 -3.81 20.37
CA LEU A 83 12.81 -4.83 19.35
C LEU A 83 12.71 -4.26 17.93
N ASN A 84 12.79 -2.93 17.76
CA ASN A 84 12.76 -2.21 16.47
C ASN A 84 11.65 -2.72 15.55
N THR A 85 10.46 -2.92 16.12
CA THR A 85 9.33 -3.61 15.50
C THR A 85 8.04 -2.83 15.55
N LEU A 86 7.96 -1.77 16.35
CA LEU A 86 7.07 -0.69 15.96
C LEU A 86 7.60 -0.15 14.62
N ASP A 87 6.73 -0.20 13.61
CA ASP A 87 6.73 0.80 12.55
C ASP A 87 7.12 2.11 13.23
N GLU A 88 8.28 2.68 12.85
CA GLU A 88 8.80 3.90 13.43
C GLU A 88 7.61 4.85 13.55
N ILE A 89 7.14 5.09 14.77
CA ILE A 89 6.63 6.41 15.06
C ILE A 89 7.93 7.22 15.02
N GLU A 90 8.40 7.51 13.80
CA GLU A 90 9.09 8.76 13.55
C GLU A 90 8.20 9.74 14.29
N GLU A 91 8.76 10.33 15.36
CA GLU A 91 8.27 11.60 15.81
C GLU A 91 8.14 12.42 14.54
N ILE A 92 6.90 12.56 14.05
CA ILE A 92 6.57 13.50 12.99
C ILE A 92 7.26 14.77 13.49
N PRO A 93 8.24 15.33 12.73
CA PRO A 93 8.95 16.50 13.18
C PRO A 93 7.90 17.47 13.69
N THR A 94 7.87 17.70 15.00
CA THR A 94 6.81 18.49 15.62
C THR A 94 6.79 19.89 15.04
N GLU A 95 7.91 20.29 14.44
CA GLU A 95 8.05 21.45 13.59
C GLU A 95 8.88 21.08 12.34
N ILE A 96 8.28 21.30 11.15
CA ILE A 96 9.03 21.33 9.89
C ILE A 96 10.06 22.47 10.01
N PRO A 97 11.36 22.24 9.69
CA PRO A 97 12.38 23.27 9.83
C PRO A 97 12.00 24.55 9.09
N SER A 98 12.22 25.69 9.74
CA SER A 98 11.85 27.01 9.19
C SER A 98 12.62 27.36 7.90
N ASP A 99 13.73 26.67 7.62
CA ASP A 99 14.55 26.90 6.44
C ASP A 99 14.20 25.98 5.26
N VAL A 100 13.13 25.17 5.36
CA VAL A 100 12.59 24.40 4.23
C VAL A 100 12.24 25.34 3.09
N LYS A 101 12.83 25.05 1.91
CA LYS A 101 12.57 25.79 0.66
C LYS A 101 11.50 25.12 -0.19
N TYR A 102 11.41 23.80 -0.13
CA TYR A 102 10.54 23.02 -1.00
C TYR A 102 9.82 21.89 -0.26
N PHE A 103 8.54 21.71 -0.53
CA PHE A 103 7.79 20.54 -0.10
C PHE A 103 7.63 19.56 -1.25
N VAL A 104 7.83 18.28 -0.98
CA VAL A 104 7.65 17.19 -1.92
C VAL A 104 6.63 16.21 -1.35
N GLY A 105 5.57 15.95 -2.08
CA GLY A 105 4.55 14.95 -1.73
C GLY A 105 4.59 13.78 -2.68
N CYS A 106 4.48 12.57 -2.15
CA CYS A 106 4.40 11.34 -2.91
C CYS A 106 3.16 10.53 -2.52
N ASP A 107 2.52 9.92 -3.50
CA ASP A 107 1.47 8.91 -3.31
C ASP A 107 1.34 8.04 -4.58
N GLU A 108 0.70 6.88 -4.46
CA GLU A 108 0.50 5.98 -5.60
C GLU A 108 -0.95 5.56 -5.81
N SER A 109 -1.27 5.21 -7.05
CA SER A 109 -2.59 4.70 -7.43
C SER A 109 -2.49 3.43 -8.26
N GLY A 110 -3.49 2.57 -8.14
CA GLY A 110 -3.60 1.35 -8.93
C GLY A 110 -2.89 0.13 -8.36
N VAL A 111 -2.27 0.20 -7.18
CA VAL A 111 -1.50 -0.90 -6.56
C VAL A 111 -2.32 -2.19 -6.41
N GLY A 112 -3.56 -2.09 -5.95
CA GLY A 112 -4.44 -3.24 -5.68
C GLY A 112 -5.27 -3.72 -6.87
N GLU A 113 -5.15 -3.07 -8.03
CA GLU A 113 -6.07 -3.22 -9.14
C GLU A 113 -5.71 -4.41 -10.03
N THR A 114 -6.73 -5.03 -10.64
CA THR A 114 -6.56 -6.19 -11.53
C THR A 114 -6.11 -5.78 -12.92
N PHE A 115 -6.63 -4.66 -13.40
CA PHE A 115 -6.32 -4.14 -14.73
C PHE A 115 -5.44 -2.90 -14.67
N GLY A 116 -4.65 -2.75 -15.71
CA GLY A 116 -3.80 -1.60 -15.95
C GLY A 116 -2.57 -1.58 -15.07
N SER A 117 -1.92 -0.43 -15.13
CA SER A 117 -0.67 -0.09 -14.50
C SER A 117 -0.90 0.50 -13.12
N MET A 118 0.20 0.60 -12.37
CA MET A 118 0.26 1.42 -11.17
C MET A 118 0.97 2.72 -11.51
N PHE A 119 0.54 3.82 -10.92
CA PHE A 119 1.08 5.15 -11.15
C PHE A 119 1.55 5.73 -9.83
N LEU A 120 2.80 6.19 -9.79
CA LEU A 120 3.36 6.94 -8.66
C LEU A 120 3.30 8.41 -9.05
N GLY A 121 2.62 9.22 -8.24
CA GLY A 121 2.56 10.66 -8.38
C GLY A 121 3.55 11.30 -7.43
N CYS A 122 4.26 12.32 -7.91
CA CYS A 122 5.07 13.18 -7.06
C CYS A 122 4.82 14.64 -7.44
N VAL A 123 4.73 15.50 -6.44
CA VAL A 123 4.59 16.95 -6.65
C VAL A 123 5.63 17.67 -5.81
N ILE A 124 6.19 18.75 -6.36
CA ILE A 124 7.10 19.65 -5.65
C ILE A 124 6.58 21.09 -5.74
N ILE A 125 6.70 21.82 -4.63
CA ILE A 125 6.25 23.20 -4.51
C ILE A 125 7.22 24.00 -3.63
N ASP A 126 7.35 25.30 -3.91
CA ASP A 126 8.01 26.25 -3.03
C ASP A 126 7.27 26.35 -1.69
N ALA A 127 8.01 26.45 -0.58
CA ALA A 127 7.45 26.56 0.76
C ALA A 127 6.46 27.72 0.91
N ASN A 128 6.67 28.82 0.20
CA ASN A 128 5.81 30.00 0.23
C ASN A 128 4.43 29.73 -0.42
N ASP A 129 4.36 28.79 -1.36
CA ASP A 129 3.15 28.49 -2.12
C ASP A 129 2.37 27.29 -1.58
N LEU A 130 2.87 26.58 -0.56
CA LEU A 130 2.19 25.43 0.04
C LEU A 130 0.74 25.72 0.47
N LYS A 131 0.47 26.96 0.94
CA LYS A 131 -0.87 27.41 1.33
C LYS A 131 -1.87 27.38 0.17
N ASN A 132 -1.42 27.54 -1.07
CA ASN A 132 -2.29 27.46 -2.25
C ASN A 132 -2.77 26.03 -2.47
N ILE A 133 -1.90 25.04 -2.24
CA ILE A 133 -2.27 23.61 -2.29
C ILE A 133 -3.22 23.25 -1.16
N GLN A 134 -2.97 23.73 0.06
CA GLN A 134 -3.90 23.51 1.19
C GLN A 134 -5.31 24.02 0.90
N LYS A 135 -5.46 25.14 0.17
CA LYS A 135 -6.78 25.68 -0.22
C LYS A 135 -7.51 24.85 -1.28
N ILE A 136 -6.80 24.04 -2.07
CA ILE A 136 -7.41 23.15 -3.08
C ILE A 136 -8.11 21.96 -2.41
N PHE A 137 -7.62 21.55 -1.23
CA PHE A 137 -8.14 20.41 -0.48
C PHE A 137 -9.01 20.86 0.68
N ASP A 138 -10.31 20.86 0.41
CA ASP A 138 -11.39 21.18 1.34
C ASP A 138 -11.92 19.96 2.09
N ILE A 139 -11.56 18.75 1.66
CA ILE A 139 -11.98 17.48 2.26
C ILE A 139 -10.77 16.67 2.75
N GLN A 140 -10.95 16.01 3.89
CA GLN A 140 -9.90 15.15 4.45
C GLN A 140 -9.74 13.85 3.65
N ASN A 141 -10.85 13.25 3.21
CA ASN A 141 -10.83 11.99 2.48
C ASN A 141 -10.98 12.24 0.97
N ILE A 142 -9.86 12.51 0.30
CA ILE A 142 -9.84 12.72 -1.14
C ILE A 142 -10.17 11.46 -1.95
N LYS A 143 -10.18 10.26 -1.34
CA LYS A 143 -10.46 8.99 -2.05
C LYS A 143 -11.89 8.91 -2.59
N ILE A 144 -12.80 9.74 -2.08
CA ILE A 144 -14.20 9.83 -2.55
C ILE A 144 -14.36 10.67 -3.82
N LEU A 145 -13.33 11.41 -4.23
CA LEU A 145 -13.43 12.29 -5.39
C LEU A 145 -13.79 11.51 -6.65
N GLU A 146 -14.76 12.04 -7.37
CA GLU A 146 -15.17 11.60 -8.69
C GLU A 146 -14.16 12.05 -9.76
N GLU A 147 -14.27 11.47 -10.96
CA GLU A 147 -13.31 11.72 -12.05
C GLU A 147 -13.23 13.21 -12.44
N TYR A 148 -14.37 13.91 -12.50
CA TYR A 148 -14.39 15.34 -12.86
C TYR A 148 -13.70 16.20 -11.78
N GLU A 149 -13.90 15.90 -10.50
CA GLU A 149 -13.28 16.63 -9.39
C GLU A 149 -11.75 16.45 -9.39
N ILE A 150 -11.29 15.26 -9.78
CA ILE A 150 -9.85 14.95 -9.90
C ILE A 150 -9.22 15.75 -11.03
N LEU A 151 -9.89 15.87 -12.17
CA LEU A 151 -9.40 16.69 -13.29
C LEU A 151 -9.35 18.17 -12.91
N GLU A 152 -10.40 18.69 -12.27
CA GLU A 152 -10.44 20.07 -11.78
C GLU A 152 -9.33 20.37 -10.77
N LYS A 153 -9.14 19.47 -9.77
CA LYS A 153 -8.07 19.63 -8.79
C LYS A 153 -6.69 19.47 -9.42
N TYR A 154 -6.51 18.56 -10.37
CA TYR A 154 -5.25 18.40 -11.11
C TYR A 154 -4.87 19.69 -11.87
N ASP A 155 -5.84 20.31 -12.56
CA ASP A 155 -5.61 21.58 -13.25
C ASP A 155 -5.34 22.74 -12.28
N ALA A 156 -5.91 22.72 -11.07
CA ALA A 156 -5.56 23.68 -10.02
C ALA A 156 -4.15 23.45 -9.46
N ILE A 157 -3.76 22.19 -9.21
CA ILE A 157 -2.44 21.82 -8.66
C ILE A 157 -1.31 22.28 -9.59
N LYS A 158 -1.42 22.02 -10.90
CA LYS A 158 -0.40 22.40 -11.89
C LYS A 158 -0.12 23.90 -11.98
N LYS A 159 -1.00 24.75 -11.45
CA LYS A 159 -0.76 26.20 -11.41
C LYS A 159 0.28 26.60 -10.37
N TYR A 160 0.52 25.75 -9.38
CA TYR A 160 1.38 26.03 -8.22
C TYR A 160 2.49 25.00 -8.03
N CYS A 161 2.31 23.75 -8.49
CA CYS A 161 3.29 22.68 -8.36
C CYS A 161 3.89 22.28 -9.70
N GLU A 162 5.14 21.84 -9.66
CA GLU A 162 5.66 20.92 -10.66
C GLU A 162 5.15 19.50 -10.34
N VAL A 163 4.68 18.76 -11.36
CA VAL A 163 4.08 17.43 -11.19
C VAL A 163 4.86 16.39 -11.99
N PHE A 164 5.10 15.24 -11.37
CA PHE A 164 5.87 14.14 -11.91
C PHE A 164 5.10 12.83 -11.74
N VAL A 165 5.23 11.94 -12.72
CA VAL A 165 4.53 10.66 -12.74
C VAL A 165 5.47 9.56 -13.19
N LYS A 166 5.46 8.43 -12.47
CA LYS A 166 6.07 7.19 -12.93
C LYS A 166 5.01 6.11 -13.13
N LYS A 167 4.96 5.57 -14.36
CA LYS A 167 4.13 4.42 -14.71
C LYS A 167 4.87 3.11 -14.43
N CYS A 168 4.16 2.14 -13.87
CA CYS A 168 4.59 0.76 -13.69
C CYS A 168 3.63 -0.15 -14.43
N GLU A 169 4.07 -0.72 -15.54
CA GLU A 169 3.23 -1.54 -16.40
C GLU A 169 2.77 -2.82 -15.68
N ALA A 170 1.62 -3.37 -16.09
CA ALA A 170 1.09 -4.63 -15.54
C ALA A 170 2.12 -5.78 -15.60
N SER A 171 2.95 -5.84 -16.65
CA SER A 171 4.03 -6.82 -16.78
C SER A 171 5.12 -6.65 -15.73
N GLU A 172 5.59 -5.43 -15.48
CA GLU A 172 6.61 -5.15 -14.46
C GLU A 172 6.11 -5.56 -13.07
N ILE A 173 4.84 -5.27 -12.80
CA ILE A 173 4.15 -5.63 -11.56
C ILE A 173 4.05 -7.16 -11.39
N ASP A 174 3.83 -7.88 -12.49
CA ASP A 174 3.79 -9.33 -12.52
C ASP A 174 5.17 -9.99 -12.45
N GLU A 175 6.28 -9.27 -12.63
CA GLU A 175 7.63 -9.83 -12.58
C GLU A 175 8.22 -9.84 -11.17
N THR A 176 8.11 -8.74 -10.43
CA THR A 176 8.75 -8.59 -9.11
C THR A 176 7.72 -8.56 -7.96
N SER A 177 8.20 -8.34 -6.73
CA SER A 177 7.34 -8.06 -5.58
C SER A 177 6.86 -6.60 -5.66
N LYS A 178 5.61 -6.38 -5.24
CA LYS A 178 4.95 -5.07 -5.24
C LYS A 178 5.77 -3.99 -4.53
N ASN A 179 6.22 -4.26 -3.31
CA ASN A 179 6.98 -3.30 -2.51
C ASN A 179 8.37 -3.06 -3.09
N THR A 180 9.02 -4.08 -3.66
CA THR A 180 10.32 -3.92 -4.34
C THR A 180 10.20 -3.03 -5.59
N LEU A 181 9.11 -3.18 -6.35
CA LEU A 181 8.86 -2.31 -7.50
C LEU A 181 8.61 -0.86 -7.07
N LEU A 182 7.79 -0.67 -6.02
CA LEU A 182 7.52 0.65 -5.45
C LEU A 182 8.80 1.33 -4.98
N ASP A 183 9.65 0.65 -4.22
CA ASP A 183 10.93 1.19 -3.74
C ASP A 183 11.80 1.71 -4.90
N ARG A 184 12.00 0.86 -5.91
CA ARG A 184 12.81 1.22 -7.09
C ARG A 184 12.22 2.42 -7.82
N LYS A 185 10.91 2.43 -8.05
CA LYS A 185 10.23 3.47 -8.84
C LYS A 185 10.10 4.79 -8.09
N TYR A 186 9.89 4.76 -6.77
CA TYR A 186 9.95 5.96 -5.94
C TYR A 186 11.36 6.55 -5.87
N LYS A 187 12.39 5.71 -5.76
CA LYS A 187 13.78 6.18 -5.80
C LYS A 187 14.12 6.85 -7.14
N GLU A 188 13.72 6.24 -8.27
CA GLU A 188 13.87 6.86 -9.59
C GLU A 188 13.13 8.20 -9.68
N LEU A 189 11.85 8.21 -9.27
CA LEU A 189 10.99 9.40 -9.34
C LEU A 189 11.50 10.53 -8.45
N LEU A 190 11.86 10.24 -7.20
CA LEU A 190 12.41 11.23 -6.29
C LEU A 190 13.76 11.76 -6.76
N GLY A 191 14.62 10.89 -7.31
CA GLY A 191 15.90 11.31 -7.87
C GLY A 191 15.75 12.34 -9.01
N GLU A 192 14.70 12.21 -9.82
CA GLU A 192 14.32 13.19 -10.84
C GLU A 192 13.77 14.48 -10.20
N VAL A 193 12.80 14.36 -9.29
CA VAL A 193 12.07 15.50 -8.70
C VAL A 193 12.98 16.43 -7.90
N ILE A 194 13.94 15.87 -7.15
CA ILE A 194 14.73 16.63 -6.17
C ILE A 194 16.10 17.05 -6.72
N SER A 195 16.39 16.72 -7.98
CA SER A 195 17.67 17.05 -8.61
C SER A 195 17.96 18.55 -8.48
N GLU A 196 19.16 18.88 -7.99
CA GLU A 196 19.63 20.26 -7.79
C GLU A 196 18.80 21.11 -6.80
N LYS A 197 17.94 20.48 -5.99
CA LYS A 197 17.18 21.15 -4.92
C LYS A 197 17.81 20.84 -3.55
N GLU A 198 17.77 21.83 -2.65
CA GLU A 198 18.23 21.71 -1.27
C GLU A 198 17.15 22.16 -0.28
N LYS A 199 17.28 21.76 0.99
CA LYS A 199 16.35 22.10 2.07
C LYS A 199 14.92 21.64 1.78
N LEU A 200 14.80 20.37 1.38
CA LEU A 200 13.53 19.73 1.03
C LEU A 200 12.83 19.21 2.29
N CYS A 201 11.50 19.21 2.26
CA CYS A 201 10.65 18.40 3.12
C CYS A 201 9.91 17.37 2.25
N VAL A 202 10.40 16.13 2.24
CA VAL A 202 9.83 15.02 1.46
C VAL A 202 8.87 14.21 2.32
N ILE A 203 7.64 14.01 1.84
CA ILE A 203 6.59 13.29 2.56
C ILE A 203 6.10 12.13 1.70
N ILE A 204 6.19 10.91 2.24
CA ILE A 204 5.90 9.65 1.52
C ILE A 204 4.99 8.78 2.38
N ASP A 205 4.01 8.13 1.74
CA ASP A 205 3.18 7.12 2.41
C ASP A 205 3.99 5.86 2.76
N ASP A 206 3.86 5.39 3.98
CA ASP A 206 4.51 4.17 4.43
C ASP A 206 3.71 2.91 4.03
N TYR A 207 4.01 2.39 2.85
CA TYR A 207 3.49 1.11 2.36
C TYR A 207 4.25 -0.12 2.89
N GLY A 208 5.16 0.07 3.87
CA GLY A 208 6.19 -0.89 4.25
C GLY A 208 7.41 -0.76 3.34
N ILE A 209 8.00 0.45 3.34
CA ILE A 209 9.20 0.82 2.59
C ILE A 209 10.33 -0.19 2.88
N GLN A 210 11.01 -0.67 1.83
CA GLN A 210 12.10 -1.64 1.96
C GLN A 210 13.48 -0.95 1.94
N ARG A 211 14.54 -1.77 1.91
CA ARG A 211 15.92 -1.30 2.03
C ARG A 211 16.30 -0.29 0.96
N GLU A 212 15.83 -0.46 -0.28
CA GLU A 212 16.30 0.35 -1.40
C GLU A 212 15.85 1.81 -1.27
N LEU A 213 14.56 2.04 -1.01
CA LEU A 213 14.07 3.39 -0.79
C LEU A 213 14.49 3.91 0.59
N LYS A 214 14.55 3.05 1.63
CA LYS A 214 15.06 3.44 2.96
C LYS A 214 16.47 4.04 2.89
N SER A 215 17.40 3.38 2.20
CA SER A 215 18.76 3.91 2.04
C SER A 215 18.81 5.22 1.27
N PHE A 216 17.92 5.42 0.31
CA PHE A 216 17.83 6.68 -0.42
C PHE A 216 17.32 7.83 0.46
N VAL A 217 16.23 7.63 1.21
CA VAL A 217 15.69 8.67 2.11
C VAL A 217 16.62 8.98 3.28
N ASP A 218 17.35 7.98 3.79
CA ASP A 218 18.36 8.19 4.82
C ASP A 218 19.52 9.06 4.30
N ALA A 219 19.93 8.88 3.04
CA ALA A 219 20.92 9.75 2.40
C ALA A 219 20.40 11.20 2.23
N LEU A 220 19.11 11.39 1.96
CA LEU A 220 18.54 12.74 1.92
C LEU A 220 18.57 13.43 3.29
N ARG A 221 18.31 12.67 4.36
CA ARG A 221 18.40 13.18 5.74
C ARG A 221 19.81 13.62 6.09
N THR A 222 20.83 12.85 5.72
CA THR A 222 22.24 13.22 5.99
C THR A 222 22.69 14.46 5.21
N GLN A 223 22.03 14.78 4.09
CA GLN A 223 22.24 16.01 3.32
C GLN A 223 21.51 17.23 3.91
N GLY A 224 20.86 17.10 5.07
CA GLY A 224 20.14 18.19 5.73
C GLY A 224 18.70 18.40 5.24
N ASN A 225 18.13 17.43 4.52
CA ASN A 225 16.71 17.46 4.15
C ASN A 225 15.85 16.82 5.24
N THR A 226 14.60 17.24 5.31
CA THR A 226 13.58 16.59 6.14
C THR A 226 12.89 15.52 5.31
N VAL A 227 12.78 14.29 5.82
CA VAL A 227 11.99 13.23 5.19
C VAL A 227 11.05 12.63 6.22
N ILE A 228 9.76 12.67 5.92
CA ILE A 228 8.65 12.18 6.75
C ILE A 228 8.07 10.94 6.06
N VAL A 229 8.27 9.78 6.68
CA VAL A 229 7.67 8.53 6.24
C VAL A 229 6.53 8.19 7.18
N VAL A 230 5.30 8.19 6.67
CA VAL A 230 4.14 8.06 7.55
C VAL A 230 2.99 7.33 6.87
N ASN A 231 2.27 6.53 7.64
CA ASN A 231 1.04 5.89 7.17
C ASN A 231 -0.06 6.94 6.92
N LYS A 232 -0.80 6.76 5.82
CA LYS A 232 -1.90 7.62 5.37
C LYS A 232 -1.45 9.06 5.17
N ALA A 233 -0.33 9.25 4.46
CA ALA A 233 0.21 10.58 4.22
C ALA A 233 -0.80 11.48 3.47
N ASP A 234 -1.57 10.90 2.55
CA ASP A 234 -2.66 11.52 1.80
C ASP A 234 -3.88 11.93 2.66
N GLU A 235 -3.99 11.48 3.91
CA GLU A 235 -5.03 11.93 4.84
C GLU A 235 -4.55 13.05 5.77
N LYS A 236 -3.24 13.35 5.75
CA LYS A 236 -2.55 14.24 6.70
C LYS A 236 -1.93 15.47 6.05
N TYR A 237 -1.42 15.33 4.82
CA TYR A 237 -0.63 16.35 4.16
C TYR A 237 -1.23 16.69 2.80
N ALA A 238 -1.59 17.97 2.61
CA ALA A 238 -2.15 18.47 1.35
C ALA A 238 -1.23 18.23 0.14
N ILE A 239 0.09 18.20 0.34
CA ILE A 239 1.04 17.89 -0.73
C ILE A 239 0.96 16.42 -1.17
N CYS A 240 0.72 15.48 -0.25
CA CYS A 240 0.45 14.09 -0.58
C CYS A 240 -0.94 13.90 -1.20
N GLN A 241 -1.92 14.70 -0.79
CA GLN A 241 -3.23 14.74 -1.47
C GLN A 241 -3.08 15.17 -2.94
N ALA A 242 -2.24 16.16 -3.22
CA ALA A 242 -1.91 16.57 -4.59
C ALA A 242 -1.23 15.45 -5.39
N ALA A 243 -0.25 14.76 -4.80
CA ALA A 243 0.38 13.60 -5.43
C ALA A 243 -0.63 12.47 -5.73
N SER A 244 -1.59 12.22 -4.83
CA SER A 244 -2.65 11.25 -5.02
C SER A 244 -3.55 11.58 -6.20
N VAL A 245 -3.95 12.85 -6.32
CA VAL A 245 -4.75 13.35 -7.46
C VAL A 245 -4.01 13.13 -8.77
N VAL A 246 -2.71 13.44 -8.82
CA VAL A 246 -1.84 13.21 -9.99
C VAL A 246 -1.81 11.72 -10.37
N ALA A 247 -1.53 10.82 -9.43
CA ALA A 247 -1.50 9.38 -9.69
C ALA A 247 -2.86 8.83 -10.15
N ARG A 248 -3.96 9.28 -9.53
CA ARG A 248 -5.31 8.83 -9.86
C ARG A 248 -5.77 9.30 -11.23
N LYS A 249 -5.47 10.53 -11.63
CA LYS A 249 -5.77 11.06 -12.97
C LYS A 249 -5.21 10.15 -14.04
N GLU A 250 -3.93 9.80 -13.96
CA GLU A 250 -3.24 8.95 -14.93
C GLU A 250 -3.84 7.54 -14.99
N ARG A 251 -4.18 6.98 -13.83
CA ARG A 251 -4.89 5.70 -13.75
C ARG A 251 -6.25 5.76 -14.44
N PHE A 252 -7.04 6.82 -14.22
CA PHE A 252 -8.35 6.96 -14.86
C PHE A 252 -8.23 7.04 -16.38
N GLU A 253 -7.26 7.80 -16.89
CA GLU A 253 -7.00 7.88 -18.32
C GLU A 253 -6.62 6.52 -18.92
N GLU A 254 -5.76 5.75 -18.25
CA GLU A 254 -5.41 4.41 -18.72
C GLU A 254 -6.63 3.47 -18.74
N ILE A 255 -7.43 3.43 -17.66
CA ILE A 255 -8.63 2.60 -17.61
C ILE A 255 -9.64 3.04 -18.68
N ARG A 256 -9.79 4.34 -18.92
CA ARG A 256 -10.64 4.87 -20.00
C ARG A 256 -10.16 4.40 -21.36
N ASN A 257 -8.86 4.40 -21.63
CA ASN A 257 -8.30 3.90 -22.89
C ASN A 257 -8.48 2.39 -23.05
N ILE A 258 -8.26 1.62 -21.98
CA ILE A 258 -8.55 0.18 -21.95
C ILE A 258 -10.01 -0.10 -22.32
N ASN A 259 -10.97 0.66 -21.77
CA ASN A 259 -12.39 0.47 -22.08
C ASN A 259 -12.78 0.95 -23.50
N LYS A 260 -12.00 1.84 -24.13
CA LYS A 260 -12.21 2.22 -25.53
C LYS A 260 -11.70 1.17 -26.49
N GLU A 261 -10.54 0.60 -26.20
CA GLU A 261 -9.83 -0.34 -27.09
C GLU A 261 -10.32 -1.77 -26.96
N PHE A 262 -10.74 -2.19 -25.76
CA PHE A 262 -11.06 -3.58 -25.47
C PHE A 262 -12.53 -3.76 -25.09
N ASN A 263 -13.14 -4.74 -25.75
CA ASN A 263 -14.44 -5.30 -25.39
C ASN A 263 -14.51 -6.73 -25.92
N VAL A 264 -15.38 -7.52 -25.33
CA VAL A 264 -15.76 -8.83 -25.86
C VAL A 264 -17.26 -8.85 -26.11
N GLN A 265 -17.73 -9.70 -27.03
CA GLN A 265 -19.16 -9.86 -27.30
C GLN A 265 -19.66 -11.14 -26.67
N ASP A 266 -20.74 -11.06 -25.90
CA ASP A 266 -21.41 -12.26 -25.39
C ASP A 266 -22.21 -12.98 -26.50
N GLU A 267 -22.79 -14.13 -26.15
CA GLU A 267 -23.64 -14.92 -27.07
C GLU A 267 -24.85 -14.16 -27.65
N THR A 268 -25.26 -13.05 -27.05
CA THR A 268 -26.37 -12.20 -27.53
C THR A 268 -25.90 -11.04 -28.41
N GLY A 269 -24.59 -10.87 -28.58
CA GLY A 269 -23.98 -9.76 -29.32
C GLY A 269 -23.77 -8.49 -28.48
N ASN A 270 -24.04 -8.52 -27.17
CA ASN A 270 -23.81 -7.38 -26.30
C ASN A 270 -22.33 -7.24 -25.97
N LYS A 271 -21.84 -6.00 -25.96
CA LYS A 271 -20.44 -5.68 -25.62
C LYS A 271 -20.24 -5.68 -24.11
N ILE A 272 -19.29 -6.48 -23.65
CA ILE A 272 -18.78 -6.48 -22.28
C ILE A 272 -17.44 -5.76 -22.29
N TYR A 273 -17.37 -4.70 -21.50
CA TYR A 273 -16.17 -3.88 -21.34
C TYR A 273 -15.39 -4.28 -20.08
N PRO A 274 -14.08 -4.03 -20.01
CA PRO A 274 -13.25 -4.29 -18.83
C PRO A 274 -13.80 -3.67 -17.53
N GLY A 275 -14.42 -2.50 -17.59
CA GLY A 275 -14.88 -1.78 -16.40
C GLY A 275 -13.73 -1.13 -15.64
N THR A 276 -13.85 -1.03 -14.31
CA THR A 276 -12.91 -0.23 -13.50
C THR A 276 -11.55 -0.89 -13.27
N GLY A 277 -11.42 -2.18 -13.53
CA GLY A 277 -10.23 -2.96 -13.20
C GLY A 277 -10.13 -3.39 -11.75
N ASN A 278 -11.10 -3.04 -10.90
CA ASN A 278 -11.09 -3.44 -9.50
C ASN A 278 -11.58 -4.88 -9.35
N ALA A 279 -10.89 -5.68 -8.52
CA ALA A 279 -11.22 -7.09 -8.31
C ALA A 279 -12.62 -7.31 -7.72
N SER A 280 -13.14 -6.35 -6.96
CA SER A 280 -14.47 -6.38 -6.36
C SER A 280 -15.57 -5.86 -7.29
N ASN A 281 -15.22 -5.30 -8.45
CA ASN A 281 -16.19 -4.86 -9.43
C ASN A 281 -16.71 -6.08 -10.24
N PRO A 282 -18.03 -6.34 -10.26
CA PRO A 282 -18.61 -7.45 -11.02
C PRO A 282 -18.26 -7.42 -12.51
N GLN A 283 -18.20 -6.24 -13.13
CA GLN A 283 -17.88 -6.06 -14.54
C GLN A 283 -16.44 -6.51 -14.88
N THR A 284 -15.47 -6.24 -14.00
CA THR A 284 -14.09 -6.73 -14.14
C THR A 284 -14.05 -8.26 -14.23
N THR A 285 -14.81 -8.93 -13.35
CA THR A 285 -14.89 -10.40 -13.32
C THR A 285 -15.61 -10.93 -14.56
N GLN A 286 -16.74 -10.33 -14.91
CA GLN A 286 -17.53 -10.69 -16.08
C GLN A 286 -16.69 -10.60 -17.37
N TYR A 287 -15.92 -9.53 -17.54
CA TYR A 287 -15.04 -9.36 -18.70
C TYR A 287 -13.98 -10.47 -18.78
N LEU A 288 -13.33 -10.80 -17.65
CA LEU A 288 -12.31 -11.87 -17.62
C LEU A 288 -12.90 -13.23 -17.97
N GLU A 289 -14.06 -13.58 -17.40
CA GLU A 289 -14.73 -14.84 -17.68
C GLU A 289 -15.16 -14.94 -19.14
N ALA A 290 -15.77 -13.88 -19.68
CA ALA A 290 -16.17 -13.80 -21.07
C ALA A 290 -14.96 -13.90 -22.02
N PHE A 291 -13.87 -13.17 -21.75
CA PHE A 291 -12.64 -13.23 -22.54
C PHE A 291 -12.05 -14.64 -22.54
N MET A 292 -11.95 -15.28 -21.36
CA MET A 292 -11.39 -16.63 -21.23
C MET A 292 -12.25 -17.71 -21.90
N LYS A 293 -13.57 -17.53 -21.95
CA LYS A 293 -14.54 -18.40 -22.64
C LYS A 293 -14.42 -18.26 -24.16
N LEU A 294 -14.40 -17.03 -24.65
CA LEU A 294 -14.34 -16.73 -26.10
C LEU A 294 -12.98 -17.04 -26.71
N TYR A 295 -11.91 -16.85 -25.94
CA TYR A 295 -10.53 -17.05 -26.40
C TYR A 295 -9.79 -18.06 -25.52
N PRO A 296 -10.18 -19.34 -25.55
CA PRO A 296 -9.69 -20.34 -24.61
C PRO A 296 -8.18 -20.64 -24.72
N SER A 297 -7.59 -20.41 -25.89
CA SER A 297 -6.17 -20.65 -26.18
C SER A 297 -5.33 -19.36 -26.23
N LYS A 298 -5.94 -18.18 -26.05
CA LYS A 298 -5.18 -16.92 -26.03
C LYS A 298 -4.68 -16.61 -24.63
N GLU A 299 -3.54 -15.94 -24.56
CA GLU A 299 -3.11 -15.29 -23.34
C GLU A 299 -4.08 -14.17 -22.94
N LEU A 300 -4.09 -13.86 -21.64
CA LEU A 300 -4.82 -12.70 -21.14
C LEU A 300 -4.24 -11.41 -21.74
N PRO A 301 -5.08 -10.37 -21.96
CA PRO A 301 -4.61 -9.08 -22.42
C PRO A 301 -3.48 -8.54 -21.54
N THR A 302 -2.56 -7.79 -22.13
CA THR A 302 -1.35 -7.29 -21.45
C THR A 302 -1.66 -6.38 -20.27
N PHE A 303 -2.82 -5.72 -20.25
CA PHE A 303 -3.27 -4.91 -19.12
C PHE A 303 -3.74 -5.74 -17.92
N VAL A 304 -3.90 -7.06 -18.03
CA VAL A 304 -4.38 -7.91 -16.92
C VAL A 304 -3.21 -8.39 -16.08
N ARG A 305 -3.22 -8.10 -14.77
CA ARG A 305 -2.22 -8.57 -13.83
C ARG A 305 -2.49 -10.01 -13.39
N LYS A 306 -1.61 -10.92 -13.77
CA LYS A 306 -1.71 -12.37 -13.62
C LYS A 306 -1.41 -12.83 -12.18
N LYS A 307 -0.65 -12.07 -11.38
CA LYS A 307 -0.31 -12.45 -9.99
C LYS A 307 -1.47 -12.30 -8.99
N TRP A 308 -2.53 -11.57 -9.35
CA TRP A 308 -3.61 -11.20 -8.44
C TRP A 308 -4.50 -12.40 -8.13
N SER A 309 -4.99 -12.47 -6.89
CA SER A 309 -5.68 -13.66 -6.39
C SER A 309 -6.99 -13.97 -7.13
N ASN A 310 -7.73 -12.95 -7.56
CA ASN A 310 -8.94 -13.12 -8.38
C ASN A 310 -8.61 -13.72 -9.74
N VAL A 311 -7.56 -13.25 -10.43
CA VAL A 311 -7.14 -13.78 -11.73
C VAL A 311 -6.60 -15.20 -11.59
N LYS A 312 -5.76 -15.48 -10.59
CA LYS A 312 -5.26 -16.83 -10.31
C LYS A 312 -6.38 -17.84 -10.07
N LYS A 313 -7.40 -17.46 -9.30
CA LYS A 313 -8.57 -18.32 -9.05
C LYS A 313 -9.33 -18.65 -10.33
N LEU A 314 -9.51 -17.67 -11.22
CA LEU A 314 -10.17 -17.89 -12.52
C LEU A 314 -9.35 -18.83 -13.41
N LEU A 315 -8.03 -18.64 -13.48
CA LEU A 315 -7.14 -19.53 -14.25
C LEU A 315 -7.13 -20.97 -13.70
N GLN A 316 -7.12 -21.14 -12.38
CA GLN A 316 -7.20 -22.46 -11.73
C GLN A 316 -8.52 -23.18 -12.02
N LYS A 317 -9.66 -22.47 -11.92
CA LYS A 317 -10.97 -23.02 -12.27
C LYS A 317 -11.00 -23.54 -13.71
N LYS A 318 -10.44 -22.78 -14.65
CA LYS A 318 -10.34 -23.18 -16.07
C LYS A 318 -9.47 -24.43 -16.25
N SER A 319 -8.36 -24.54 -15.54
CA SER A 319 -7.51 -25.74 -15.58
C SER A 319 -8.22 -26.97 -15.04
N ASN A 320 -8.93 -26.84 -13.92
CA ASN A 320 -9.65 -27.97 -13.31
C ASN A 320 -10.80 -28.48 -14.20
N HIS A 321 -11.51 -27.59 -14.91
CA HIS A 321 -12.56 -27.99 -15.86
C HIS A 321 -11.99 -28.72 -17.10
N LYS A 322 -10.79 -28.35 -17.56
CA LYS A 322 -10.11 -29.09 -18.63
C LYS A 322 -9.71 -30.50 -18.18
N ILE A 323 -9.33 -30.67 -16.92
CA ILE A 323 -8.93 -31.96 -16.36
C ILE A 323 -10.15 -32.86 -16.17
N SER A 324 -11.26 -32.35 -15.62
CA SER A 324 -12.48 -33.15 -15.42
C SER A 324 -13.10 -33.62 -16.74
N GLY A 325 -13.10 -32.78 -17.78
CA GLY A 325 -13.59 -33.17 -19.12
C GLY A 325 -12.72 -34.23 -19.82
N PHE A 326 -11.49 -34.48 -19.34
CA PHE A 326 -10.60 -35.53 -19.87
C PHE A 326 -10.82 -36.90 -19.21
N PHE A 327 -11.57 -36.95 -18.10
CA PHE A 327 -11.92 -38.19 -17.39
C PHE A 327 -13.38 -38.62 -17.62
N GLU A 328 -14.16 -37.85 -18.37
CA GLU A 328 -15.56 -38.13 -18.73
C GLU A 328 -15.74 -38.60 -20.19
N GLU A 329 -14.64 -38.74 -20.95
CA GLU A 329 -14.56 -39.49 -22.22
C GLU A 329 -13.94 -40.87 -21.99
#